data_AF-A0AAW3EDJ6-F1
#
_entry.id   AF-A0AAW3EDJ6-F1
#
_cell.length_a   1.000
_cell.length_b   1.000
_cell.length_c   1.000
_cell.angle_alpha   90.00
_cell.angle_beta   90.00
_cell.angle_gamma   90.00
#
_symmetry.space_group_name_H-M   'P 1'
#
loop_
_entity.id
_entity.type
_entity.pdbx_description
1 polymer ?
#
loop_
_entity_poly.entity_id
_entity_poly.type
_entity_poly.pdbx_seq_one_letter_code
_entity_poly.pdbx_strand_id
1 'polypeptide(L)'
;MFYEKLNDVTLIVDSGIYFEIRDFFLSQDTISACEINIIEDRYNVLLKGEGDRKSYNNMIFSFVNFIQYSYLTCYINNVIDDKIIYELITANEKMKGFYCKVIIECDSS
;
A
#
# COMPACT_ATOMS: atom_id res chain seq x y z
N MET A 1 16.77 -14.91 3.58
CA MET A 1 15.49 -15.65 3.71
C MET A 1 14.23 -14.84 3.46
N PHE A 2 13.88 -13.80 4.23
CA PHE A 2 12.58 -13.11 4.04
C PHE A 2 12.48 -12.38 2.69
N TYR A 3 13.54 -11.68 2.29
CA TYR A 3 13.65 -11.00 0.99
C TYR A 3 13.84 -11.96 -0.21
N GLU A 4 14.26 -13.21 0.03
CA GLU A 4 14.54 -14.17 -1.06
C GLU A 4 13.24 -14.68 -1.69
N LYS A 5 12.20 -14.94 -0.87
CA LYS A 5 10.87 -15.35 -1.39
C LYS A 5 10.14 -14.22 -2.11
N LEU A 6 10.52 -12.96 -1.87
CA LEU A 6 9.98 -11.82 -2.61
C LEU A 6 10.47 -11.80 -4.06
N ASN A 7 11.69 -12.30 -4.31
CA ASN A 7 12.23 -12.42 -5.67
C ASN A 7 11.48 -13.43 -6.53
N ASP A 8 10.78 -14.38 -5.90
CA ASP A 8 9.99 -15.41 -6.59
C ASP A 8 8.57 -14.93 -6.94
N VAL A 9 8.15 -13.76 -6.44
CA VAL A 9 6.83 -13.20 -6.75
C VAL A 9 6.89 -12.53 -8.12
N THR A 10 6.06 -13.00 -9.04
CA THR A 10 5.80 -12.30 -10.29
C THR A 10 4.85 -11.14 -10.02
N LEU A 11 5.38 -9.92 -10.08
CA LEU A 11 4.58 -8.71 -9.94
C LEU A 11 3.68 -8.51 -11.15
N ILE A 12 2.42 -8.20 -10.89
CA ILE A 12 1.42 -7.85 -11.90
C ILE A 12 0.92 -6.44 -11.62
N VAL A 13 0.66 -5.73 -12.71
CA VAL A 13 -0.07 -4.48 -12.72
C VAL A 13 -1.34 -4.70 -13.53
N ASP A 14 -2.47 -4.43 -12.91
CA ASP A 14 -3.81 -4.53 -13.49
C ASP A 14 -4.64 -3.29 -13.11
N SER A 15 -5.60 -2.96 -13.98
CA SER A 15 -6.52 -1.84 -13.77
C SER A 15 -7.46 -2.06 -12.58
N GLY A 16 -7.87 -3.31 -12.29
CA GLY A 16 -8.71 -3.63 -11.15
C GLY A 16 -8.04 -3.23 -9.84
N ILE A 17 -6.82 -3.71 -9.60
CA ILE A 17 -6.01 -3.37 -8.42
C ILE A 17 -5.79 -1.85 -8.34
N TYR A 18 -5.52 -1.18 -9.47
CA TYR A 18 -5.38 0.28 -9.48
C TYR A 18 -6.63 0.98 -8.92
N PHE A 19 -7.82 0.58 -9.40
CA PHE A 19 -9.07 1.18 -8.95
C PHE A 19 -9.40 0.81 -7.50
N GLU A 20 -9.15 -0.44 -7.09
CA GLU A 20 -9.33 -0.88 -5.70
C GLU A 20 -8.48 -0.07 -4.72
N ILE A 21 -7.20 0.16 -5.05
CA ILE A 21 -6.29 1.00 -4.26
C ILE A 21 -6.82 2.43 -4.18
N ARG A 22 -7.14 3.03 -5.33
CA ARG A 22 -7.58 4.42 -5.41
C ARG A 22 -8.87 4.64 -4.63
N ASP A 23 -9.87 3.80 -4.89
CA ASP A 23 -11.22 3.95 -4.35
C ASP A 23 -11.23 3.65 -2.84
N PHE A 24 -10.40 2.69 -2.37
CA PHE A 24 -10.21 2.48 -0.93
C PHE A 24 -9.71 3.76 -0.25
N PHE A 25 -8.62 4.36 -0.74
CA PHE A 25 -8.03 5.52 -0.06
C PHE A 25 -8.88 6.79 -0.18
N LEU A 26 -9.52 7.03 -1.33
CA LEU A 26 -10.42 8.19 -1.49
C LEU A 26 -11.74 8.03 -0.72
N SER A 27 -12.08 6.83 -0.26
CA SER A 27 -13.24 6.62 0.63
C SER A 27 -12.96 6.97 2.11
N GLN A 28 -11.71 7.29 2.46
CA GLN A 28 -11.33 7.61 3.83
C GLN A 28 -11.48 9.11 4.07
N ASP A 29 -12.23 9.49 5.11
CA ASP A 29 -12.50 10.90 5.45
C ASP A 29 -11.23 11.72 5.72
N THR A 30 -10.15 11.08 6.13
CA THR A 30 -8.87 11.72 6.47
C THR A 30 -7.95 11.96 5.26
N ILE A 31 -8.34 11.53 4.06
CA ILE A 31 -7.52 11.62 2.83
C ILE A 31 -8.12 12.65 1.88
N SER A 32 -7.34 13.67 1.55
CA SER A 32 -7.73 14.75 0.62
C SER A 32 -7.27 14.50 -0.81
N ALA A 33 -6.18 13.76 -1.00
CA ALA A 33 -5.68 13.37 -2.31
C ALA A 33 -4.98 12.02 -2.31
N CYS A 34 -5.10 11.31 -3.43
CA CYS A 34 -4.46 10.03 -3.71
C CYS A 34 -3.86 10.05 -5.12
N GLU A 35 -2.54 10.02 -5.22
CA GLU A 35 -1.80 9.95 -6.47
C GLU A 35 -1.16 8.56 -6.59
N ILE A 36 -1.37 7.87 -7.71
CA ILE A 36 -0.85 6.53 -7.94
C ILE A 36 0.05 6.54 -9.17
N ASN A 37 1.32 6.21 -8.98
CA ASN A 37 2.31 6.05 -10.04
C ASN A 37 2.76 4.59 -10.13
N ILE A 38 2.80 4.05 -11.34
CA ILE A 38 3.30 2.69 -11.58
C ILE A 38 4.74 2.79 -12.10
N ILE A 39 5.69 2.22 -11.36
CA ILE A 39 7.12 2.23 -11.70
C ILE A 39 7.64 0.80 -11.54
N GLU A 40 8.24 0.23 -12.58
CA GLU A 40 8.80 -1.14 -12.54
C GLU A 40 7.82 -2.19 -11.98
N ASP A 41 6.57 -2.18 -12.48
CA ASP A 41 5.48 -3.07 -12.05
C ASP A 41 5.08 -2.95 -10.56
N ARG A 42 5.34 -1.79 -9.95
CA ARG A 42 5.01 -1.48 -8.56
C ARG A 42 4.07 -0.28 -8.46
N TYR A 43 3.03 -0.40 -7.66
CA TYR A 43 2.17 0.72 -7.31
C TYR A 43 2.87 1.59 -6.26
N ASN A 44 3.07 2.87 -6.58
CA ASN A 44 3.60 3.88 -5.67
C ASN A 44 2.49 4.91 -5.44
N VAL A 45 1.93 4.87 -4.24
CA VAL A 45 0.79 5.68 -3.82
C VAL A 45 1.30 6.80 -2.92
N LEU A 46 1.00 8.04 -3.28
CA LEU A 46 1.21 9.22 -2.44
C LEU A 46 -0.15 9.70 -1.94
N LEU A 47 -0.29 9.76 -0.61
CA LEU A 47 -1.48 10.22 0.06
C LEU A 47 -1.20 11.54 0.76
N LYS A 48 -2.15 12.47 0.64
CA LYS A 48 -2.21 13.69 1.45
C LYS A 48 -3.47 13.65 2.29
N GLY A 49 -3.37 14.09 3.53
CA GLY A 49 -4.48 14.05 4.44
C GLY A 49 -4.24 14.79 5.74
N GLU A 50 -5.31 14.97 6.49
CA GLU A 50 -5.32 15.61 7.80
C GLU A 50 -5.76 14.56 8.83
N GLY A 51 -4.79 13.85 9.39
CA GLY A 51 -5.04 12.74 10.29
C GLY A 51 -3.86 12.50 11.21
N ASP A 52 -4.13 11.91 12.37
CA ASP A 52 -3.06 11.49 13.27
C ASP A 52 -2.45 10.14 12.85
N ARG A 53 -1.26 9.88 13.36
CA ARG A 53 -0.52 8.63 13.09
C ARG A 53 -1.34 7.37 13.42
N LYS A 54 -2.16 7.41 14.48
CA LYS A 54 -2.97 6.27 14.89
C LYS A 54 -4.04 5.96 13.85
N SER A 55 -4.68 6.99 13.31
CA SER A 55 -5.71 6.90 12.28
C SER A 55 -5.13 6.34 10.99
N TYR A 56 -3.96 6.82 10.57
CA TYR A 56 -3.28 6.28 9.39
C TYR A 56 -2.83 4.83 9.55
N ASN A 57 -2.30 4.45 10.71
CA ASN A 57 -1.97 3.05 10.96
C ASN A 57 -3.22 2.15 10.86
N ASN A 58 -4.34 2.57 11.45
CA ASN A 58 -5.60 1.83 11.36
C ASN A 58 -6.10 1.73 9.90
N MET A 59 -6.04 2.83 9.15
CA MET A 59 -6.39 2.85 7.72
C MET A 59 -5.54 1.87 6.92
N ILE A 60 -4.22 1.85 7.15
CA ILE A 60 -3.30 0.92 6.49
C ILE A 60 -3.61 -0.54 6.87
N PHE A 61 -3.90 -0.84 8.14
CA PHE A 61 -4.31 -2.20 8.54
C PHE A 61 -5.60 -2.64 7.84
N SER A 62 -6.60 -1.74 7.75
CA SER A 62 -7.84 -1.99 7.01
C SER A 62 -7.57 -2.21 5.52
N PHE A 63 -6.66 -1.45 4.92
CA PHE A 63 -6.25 -1.60 3.54
C PHE A 63 -5.63 -2.98 3.28
N VAL A 64 -4.72 -3.45 4.15
CA VAL A 64 -4.11 -4.78 4.02
C VAL A 64 -5.20 -5.85 3.99
N ASN A 65 -6.14 -5.78 4.93
CA ASN A 65 -7.21 -6.78 5.03
C ASN A 65 -8.14 -6.77 3.82
N PHE A 66 -8.34 -5.60 3.22
CA PHE A 66 -9.15 -5.42 2.03
C PHE A 66 -8.50 -6.02 0.77
N ILE A 67 -7.19 -5.79 0.58
CA ILE A 67 -6.52 -6.06 -0.72
C ILE A 67 -5.65 -7.34 -0.71
N GLN A 68 -5.40 -7.94 0.44
CA GLN A 68 -4.51 -9.09 0.56
C GLN A 68 -5.03 -10.33 -0.20
N TYR A 69 -4.10 -11.05 -0.81
CA TYR A 69 -4.32 -12.40 -1.31
C TYR A 69 -4.10 -13.44 -0.21
N SER A 70 -4.74 -14.60 -0.38
CA SER A 70 -4.83 -15.65 0.64
C SER A 70 -3.54 -16.45 0.86
N TYR A 71 -2.59 -16.43 -0.07
CA TYR A 71 -1.41 -17.32 -0.02
C TYR A 71 -0.19 -16.68 0.64
N LEU A 72 0.23 -15.51 0.15
CA LEU A 72 1.36 -14.77 0.68
C LEU A 72 0.95 -13.32 0.86
N THR A 73 1.15 -12.78 2.05
CA THR A 73 1.03 -11.35 2.33
C THR A 73 2.11 -10.96 3.31
N CYS A 74 2.92 -9.98 2.95
CA CYS A 74 3.86 -9.33 3.86
C CYS A 74 3.73 -7.83 3.72
N TYR A 75 3.78 -7.14 4.84
CA TYR A 75 3.94 -5.71 4.84
C TYR A 75 4.90 -5.23 5.91
N ILE A 76 5.44 -4.03 5.68
CA ILE A 76 6.26 -3.29 6.61
C ILE A 76 5.70 -1.89 6.71
N ASN A 77 5.67 -1.35 7.93
CA ASN A 77 5.29 0.02 8.21
C ASN A 77 6.48 0.70 8.89
N ASN A 78 7.02 1.71 8.24
CA ASN A 78 8.13 2.53 8.72
C ASN A 78 7.65 3.97 8.88
N VAL A 79 8.18 4.65 9.89
CA VAL A 79 7.99 6.08 10.06
C VAL A 79 9.34 6.74 9.93
N ILE A 80 9.47 7.62 8.95
CA ILE A 80 10.70 8.36 8.64
C ILE A 80 10.31 9.84 8.63
N ASP A 81 10.87 10.59 9.58
CA ASP A 81 10.54 12.00 9.83
C ASP A 81 9.01 12.18 9.98
N ASP A 82 8.40 13.03 9.15
CA ASP A 82 6.97 13.33 9.13
C ASP A 82 6.18 12.46 8.14
N LYS A 83 6.79 11.38 7.63
CA LYS A 83 6.15 10.48 6.66
C LYS A 83 5.93 9.08 7.21
N ILE A 84 4.75 8.55 6.93
CA ILE A 84 4.47 7.12 7.14
C ILE A 84 4.68 6.43 5.79
N ILE A 85 5.60 5.47 5.77
CA ILE A 85 5.91 4.66 4.58
C ILE A 85 5.47 3.24 4.88
N TYR A 86 4.53 2.78 4.08
CA TYR A 86 4.02 1.43 4.11
C TYR A 86 4.40 0.71 2.83
N GLU A 87 4.87 -0.52 2.94
CA GLU A 87 5.18 -1.38 1.80
C GLU A 87 4.44 -2.70 1.98
N LEU A 88 3.72 -3.10 0.94
CA LEU A 88 2.96 -4.35 0.85
C LEU A 88 3.44 -5.14 -0.34
N ILE A 89 3.59 -6.44 -0.15
CA ILE A 89 3.59 -7.42 -1.23
C ILE A 89 2.62 -8.54 -0.89
N THR A 90 1.77 -8.87 -1.84
CA THR A 90 0.81 -9.96 -1.69
C THR A 90 0.71 -10.76 -2.98
N ALA A 91 0.56 -12.08 -2.86
CA ALA A 91 0.55 -13.01 -3.98
C ALA A 91 -0.37 -14.21 -3.73
N ASN A 92 -0.85 -14.81 -4.82
CA ASN A 92 -1.66 -16.01 -4.81
C ASN A 92 -0.80 -17.27 -4.85
N GLU A 93 -1.43 -18.44 -4.88
CA GLU A 93 -0.75 -19.75 -4.89
C GLU A 93 0.18 -19.97 -6.08
N LYS A 94 0.01 -19.19 -7.17
CA LYS A 94 0.88 -19.22 -8.35
C LYS A 94 2.03 -18.23 -8.25
N MET A 95 2.26 -17.63 -7.07
CA MET A 95 3.24 -16.57 -6.83
C MET A 95 3.02 -15.34 -7.74
N LYS A 96 1.80 -15.13 -8.25
CA LYS A 96 1.41 -13.91 -8.96
C LYS A 96 0.74 -12.96 -7.99
N GLY A 97 1.22 -11.73 -7.97
CA GLY A 97 0.86 -10.78 -6.93
C GLY A 97 1.22 -9.37 -7.30
N PHE A 98 0.97 -8.42 -6.41
CA PHE A 98 1.36 -7.04 -6.63
C PHE A 98 2.13 -6.49 -5.43
N TYR A 99 2.88 -5.44 -5.70
CA TYR A 99 3.55 -4.66 -4.68
C TYR A 99 2.94 -3.26 -4.65
N CYS A 100 2.67 -2.77 -3.45
CA CYS A 100 2.13 -1.44 -3.23
C CYS A 100 2.93 -0.73 -2.14
N LYS A 101 3.53 0.41 -2.48
CA LYS A 101 4.15 1.33 -1.54
C LYS A 101 3.22 2.52 -1.34
N VAL A 102 2.86 2.80 -0.10
CA VAL A 102 2.03 3.94 0.28
C VAL A 102 2.90 4.90 1.09
N ILE A 103 2.95 6.15 0.67
CA ILE A 103 3.62 7.24 1.37
C ILE A 103 2.54 8.21 1.80
N ILE A 104 2.42 8.45 3.10
CA ILE A 104 1.49 9.41 3.67
C ILE A 104 2.31 10.62 4.10
N GLU A 105 1.99 11.78 3.52
CA GLU A 105 2.51 13.07 3.97
C GLU A 105 1.61 13.56 5.10
N CYS A 106 2.12 13.51 6.34
CA CYS A 106 1.44 14.13 7.46
C CYS A 106 1.77 15.62 7.42
N ASP A 107 0.75 16.48 7.38
CA ASP A 107 1.00 17.91 7.58
C ASP A 107 1.43 18.13 9.02
N SER A 108 2.65 18.64 9.20
CA SER A 108 3.19 19.09 10.48
C SER A 108 2.46 20.38 10.86
N SER A 109 1.26 20.26 11.44
CA SER A 109 0.52 21.39 12.02
C SER A 109 1.26 21.98 13.22
#